data_AF-A0A261TRZ9-F1
#
_entry.id   AF-A0A261TRZ9-F1
#
_cell.length_a   1.000
_cell.length_b   1.000
_cell.length_c   1.000
_cell.angle_alpha   90.00
_cell.angle_beta   90.00
_cell.angle_gamma   90.00
#
_symmetry.space_group_name_H-M   'P 1'
#
loop_
_entity.id
_entity.type
_entity.pdbx_description
1 polymer ?
#
loop_
_entity_poly.entity_id
_entity_poly.type
_entity_poly.pdbx_seq_one_letter_code
_entity_poly.pdbx_strand_id
1 'polypeptide(L)'
;MKKIVAMLFVMAAAPAFAKLPAPTPEAKARADEASAKAAWAAKVDAFQLCEAQDRVASVYYEQAKANGKTTRPPVPTAGCTDPGPFAYVKPEEKPLETGGAHSPAGNATQPPNNATPQAQPQSEQKPEAQTK
;
A
#
# COMPACT_ATOMS: atom_id res chain seq x y z
N MET A 1 33.66 15.63 -18.59
CA MET A 1 33.66 16.47 -17.36
C MET A 1 32.32 17.17 -17.12
N LYS A 2 31.70 17.84 -18.10
CA LYS A 2 30.38 18.51 -17.94
C LYS A 2 29.25 17.59 -17.44
N LYS A 3 29.20 16.33 -17.92
CA LYS A 3 28.16 15.35 -17.56
C LYS A 3 28.31 14.76 -16.15
N ILE A 4 29.54 14.75 -15.62
CA ILE A 4 29.84 14.26 -14.26
C ILE A 4 29.40 15.33 -13.24
N VAL A 5 29.60 16.61 -13.55
CA VAL A 5 29.12 17.74 -12.73
C VAL A 5 27.59 17.78 -12.64
N ALA A 6 26.89 17.49 -13.74
CA ALA A 6 25.42 17.43 -13.75
C ALA A 6 24.87 16.25 -12.91
N MET A 7 25.53 15.10 -12.92
CA MET A 7 25.11 13.93 -12.12
C MET A 7 25.39 14.11 -10.62
N LEU A 8 26.47 14.80 -10.26
CA LEU A 8 26.78 15.15 -8.86
C LEU A 8 25.80 16.16 -8.26
N PHE A 9 25.28 17.09 -9.07
CA PHE A 9 24.31 18.10 -8.59
C PHE A 9 22.94 17.49 -8.27
N VAL A 10 22.52 16.45 -9.01
CA VAL A 10 21.26 15.72 -8.74
C VAL A 10 21.36 14.87 -7.48
N MET A 11 22.54 14.29 -7.19
CA MET A 11 22.77 13.52 -5.96
C MET A 11 22.86 14.38 -4.68
N ALA A 12 23.16 15.67 -4.81
CA ALA A 12 23.24 16.60 -3.68
C ALA A 12 21.85 17.11 -3.21
N ALA A 13 20.77 16.78 -3.91
CA ALA A 13 19.40 17.04 -3.48
C ALA A 13 18.94 16.00 -2.45
N ALA A 14 19.68 15.86 -1.35
CA ALA A 14 19.16 15.19 -0.17
C ALA A 14 18.11 16.13 0.45
N PRO A 15 16.84 15.71 0.63
CA PRO A 15 15.91 16.49 1.42
C PRO A 15 16.51 16.63 2.83
N ALA A 16 16.86 17.87 3.20
CA ALA A 16 17.20 18.19 4.57
C ALA A 16 15.94 17.97 5.42
N PHE A 17 15.78 16.76 5.96
CA PHE A 17 14.80 16.48 6.99
C PHE A 17 15.28 17.14 8.29
N ALA A 18 15.11 18.46 8.39
CA ALA A 18 14.98 19.10 9.69
C ALA A 18 13.84 18.39 10.44
N LYS A 19 13.96 18.19 11.75
CA LYS A 19 12.89 17.60 12.56
C LYS A 19 11.66 18.52 12.50
N LEU A 20 10.79 18.28 11.52
CA LEU A 20 9.58 19.04 11.33
C LEU A 20 8.68 18.80 12.55
N PRO A 21 8.00 19.84 13.05
CA PRO A 21 6.93 19.64 14.00
C PRO A 21 5.95 18.62 13.41
N ALA A 22 5.44 17.73 14.26
CA ALA A 22 4.42 16.77 13.83
C ALA A 22 3.31 17.55 13.09
N PRO A 23 2.85 17.06 11.93
CA PRO A 23 1.83 17.75 11.17
C PRO A 23 0.63 17.97 12.09
N THR A 24 0.16 19.22 12.13
CA THR A 24 -1.06 19.53 12.88
C THR A 24 -2.21 18.69 12.32
N PRO A 25 -3.22 18.33 13.12
CA PRO A 25 -4.39 17.61 12.62
C PRO A 25 -5.03 18.30 11.41
N GLU A 26 -4.99 19.63 11.39
CA GLU A 26 -5.39 20.46 10.26
C GLU A 26 -4.55 20.21 9.00
N ALA A 27 -3.22 20.15 9.12
CA ALA A 27 -2.34 19.88 7.99
C ALA A 27 -2.55 18.47 7.42
N LYS A 28 -2.78 17.49 8.29
CA LYS A 28 -3.12 16.12 7.86
C LYS A 28 -4.47 16.07 7.13
N ALA A 29 -5.51 16.73 7.66
CA ALA A 29 -6.80 16.78 7.00
C ALA A 29 -6.73 17.45 5.61
N ARG A 30 -5.91 18.50 5.44
CA ARG A 30 -5.69 19.14 4.13
C ARG A 30 -4.95 18.23 3.15
N ALA A 31 -3.96 17.46 3.63
CA ALA A 31 -3.25 16.50 2.80
C ALA A 31 -4.17 15.35 2.34
N ASP A 32 -5.02 14.85 3.25
CA ASP A 32 -5.97 13.78 2.94
C ASP A 32 -7.05 14.27 1.94
N GLU A 33 -7.54 15.51 2.07
CA GLU A 33 -8.44 16.14 1.10
C GLU A 33 -7.77 16.35 -0.27
N ALA A 34 -6.50 16.80 -0.30
CA ALA A 34 -5.74 16.96 -1.53
C ALA A 34 -5.51 15.63 -2.24
N SER A 35 -5.20 14.57 -1.48
CA SER A 35 -5.06 13.21 -2.03
C SER A 35 -6.37 12.71 -2.60
N ALA A 36 -7.50 12.96 -1.92
CA ALA A 36 -8.82 12.58 -2.44
C ALA A 36 -9.15 13.33 -3.74
N LYS A 37 -8.87 14.63 -3.81
CA LYS A 37 -9.05 15.42 -5.05
C LYS A 37 -8.16 14.91 -6.18
N ALA A 38 -6.90 14.58 -5.90
CA ALA A 38 -5.99 14.02 -6.90
C ALA A 38 -6.48 12.66 -7.43
N ALA A 39 -6.96 11.79 -6.54
CA ALA A 39 -7.52 10.50 -6.93
C ALA A 39 -8.78 10.67 -7.80
N TRP A 40 -9.66 11.60 -7.45
CA TRP A 40 -10.84 11.91 -8.25
C TRP A 40 -10.48 12.53 -9.61
N ALA A 41 -9.54 13.48 -9.65
CA ALA A 41 -9.07 14.10 -10.89
C ALA A 41 -8.49 13.04 -11.84
N ALA A 42 -7.70 12.10 -11.34
CA ALA A 42 -7.19 10.98 -12.15
C ALA A 42 -8.31 10.12 -12.76
N LYS A 43 -9.46 9.99 -12.08
CA LYS A 43 -10.63 9.30 -12.64
C LYS A 43 -11.33 10.14 -13.71
N VAL A 44 -11.42 11.45 -13.51
CA VAL A 44 -11.95 12.38 -14.52
C VAL A 44 -11.08 12.37 -15.78
N ASP A 45 -9.76 12.41 -15.63
CA ASP A 45 -8.83 12.36 -16.76
C ASP A 45 -8.98 11.05 -17.54
N ALA A 46 -9.15 9.92 -16.85
CA ALA A 46 -9.42 8.64 -17.49
C ALA A 46 -10.77 8.62 -18.23
N PHE A 47 -11.80 9.24 -17.66
CA PHE A 47 -13.11 9.38 -18.31
C PHE A 47 -13.01 10.21 -19.59
N GLN A 48 -12.37 11.39 -19.53
CA GLN A 48 -12.18 12.26 -20.69
C GLN A 48 -11.34 11.59 -21.79
N LEU A 49 -10.32 10.83 -21.42
CA LEU A 49 -9.53 10.07 -22.38
C LEU A 49 -10.39 9.03 -23.11
N CYS A 50 -11.25 8.33 -22.37
CA CYS A 50 -12.18 7.37 -22.95
C CYS A 50 -13.16 8.06 -23.93
N GLU A 51 -13.78 9.18 -23.53
CA GLU A 51 -14.69 9.92 -24.40
C GLU A 51 -13.99 10.44 -25.67
N ALA A 52 -12.74 10.89 -25.54
CA ALA A 52 -11.94 11.32 -26.69
C ALA A 52 -11.66 10.17 -27.66
N GLN A 53 -11.36 8.97 -27.16
CA GLN A 53 -11.17 7.78 -27.98
C GLN A 53 -12.45 7.39 -28.72
N ASP A 54 -13.59 7.39 -28.03
CA ASP A 54 -14.90 7.10 -28.63
C ASP A 54 -15.30 8.15 -29.69
N ARG A 55 -14.99 9.42 -29.43
CA ARG A 55 -15.20 10.48 -30.42
C ARG A 55 -14.33 10.28 -31.67
N VAL A 56 -13.06 9.91 -31.51
CA VAL A 56 -12.18 9.65 -32.67
C VAL A 56 -12.67 8.44 -33.45
N ALA A 57 -13.08 7.36 -32.77
CA ALA A 57 -13.63 6.18 -33.41
C ALA A 57 -14.90 6.52 -34.20
N SER A 58 -15.85 7.25 -33.61
CA SER A 58 -17.08 7.64 -34.31
C SER A 58 -16.79 8.51 -35.55
N VAL A 59 -15.92 9.53 -35.43
CA VAL A 59 -15.51 10.35 -36.58
C VAL A 59 -14.88 9.51 -37.69
N TYR A 60 -14.03 8.53 -37.34
CA TYR A 60 -13.44 7.64 -38.32
C TYR A 60 -14.51 6.82 -39.09
N TYR A 61 -15.46 6.22 -38.38
CA TYR A 61 -16.51 5.42 -39.04
C TYR A 61 -17.43 6.28 -39.90
N GLU A 62 -17.81 7.46 -39.43
CA GLU A 62 -18.61 8.41 -40.21
C GLU A 62 -17.88 8.84 -41.48
N GLN A 63 -16.60 9.18 -41.38
CA GLN A 63 -15.79 9.52 -42.56
C GLN A 63 -15.58 8.35 -43.49
N ALA A 64 -15.33 7.15 -42.98
CA ALA A 64 -15.17 5.95 -43.81
C ALA A 64 -16.45 5.66 -44.59
N LYS A 65 -17.61 5.75 -43.93
CA LYS A 65 -18.93 5.63 -44.55
C LYS A 65 -19.18 6.70 -45.61
N ALA A 66 -18.88 7.96 -45.31
CA ALA A 66 -19.01 9.07 -46.27
C ALA A 66 -18.13 8.88 -47.52
N ASN A 67 -16.95 8.26 -47.34
CA ASN A 67 -16.01 7.97 -48.42
C ASN A 67 -16.27 6.61 -49.11
N GLY A 68 -17.38 5.93 -48.83
CA GLY A 68 -17.73 4.64 -49.42
C GLY A 68 -16.80 3.49 -49.05
N LYS A 69 -16.01 3.63 -47.98
CA LYS A 69 -15.08 2.59 -47.51
C LYS A 69 -15.80 1.62 -46.59
N THR A 70 -15.63 0.32 -46.83
CA THR A 70 -16.09 -0.71 -45.90
C THR A 70 -15.16 -0.79 -44.69
N THR A 71 -15.72 -0.65 -43.49
CA THR A 71 -14.99 -0.84 -42.23
C THR A 71 -15.39 -2.15 -41.57
N ARG A 72 -14.45 -2.76 -40.81
CA ARG A 72 -14.80 -3.87 -39.92
C ARG A 72 -15.78 -3.36 -38.84
N PRO A 73 -16.75 -4.17 -38.38
CA PRO A 73 -17.60 -3.79 -37.27
C PRO A 73 -16.79 -3.42 -36.01
N PRO A 74 -17.22 -2.40 -35.24
CA PRO A 74 -16.61 -2.08 -33.96
C PRO A 74 -16.65 -3.29 -33.03
N VAL A 75 -15.55 -3.54 -32.32
CA VAL A 75 -15.54 -4.51 -31.22
C VAL A 75 -16.26 -3.84 -30.04
N PRO A 76 -17.26 -4.50 -29.42
CA PRO A 76 -17.93 -3.93 -28.25
C PRO A 76 -16.94 -3.68 -27.12
N THR A 77 -16.86 -2.43 -26.68
CA THR A 77 -16.12 -2.00 -25.50
C THR A 77 -17.11 -1.61 -24.41
N ALA A 78 -16.71 -1.72 -23.14
CA ALA A 78 -17.46 -1.10 -22.07
C ALA A 78 -17.48 0.43 -22.29
N GLY A 79 -18.60 1.09 -21.96
CA GLY A 79 -18.70 2.54 -22.06
C GLY A 79 -17.82 3.26 -21.04
N CYS A 80 -17.56 4.54 -21.29
CA CYS A 80 -16.81 5.40 -20.36
C CYS A 80 -17.55 5.55 -19.04
N THR A 81 -16.85 5.34 -17.92
CA THR A 81 -17.42 5.46 -16.57
C THR A 81 -17.20 6.86 -16.01
N ASP A 82 -18.29 7.60 -15.82
CA ASP A 82 -18.25 8.91 -15.17
C ASP A 82 -17.93 8.74 -13.67
N PRO A 83 -16.87 9.38 -13.14
CA PRO A 83 -16.56 9.34 -11.71
C PRO A 83 -17.59 10.06 -10.83
N GLY A 84 -18.51 10.82 -11.41
CA GLY A 84 -19.48 11.61 -10.68
C GLY A 84 -18.85 12.82 -9.97
N PRO A 85 -19.65 13.57 -9.20
CA PRO A 85 -19.16 14.74 -8.48
C PRO A 85 -18.15 14.33 -7.39
N PHE A 86 -17.14 15.17 -7.16
CA PHE A 86 -16.21 14.96 -6.06
C PHE A 86 -16.94 15.06 -4.71
N ALA A 87 -16.86 13.99 -3.93
CA ALA A 87 -17.38 13.94 -2.57
C ALA A 87 -16.27 13.54 -1.60
N TYR A 88 -15.97 14.42 -0.65
CA TYR A 88 -15.03 14.15 0.44
C TYR A 88 -15.72 14.39 1.77
N VAL A 89 -15.84 13.33 2.57
CA VAL A 89 -16.22 13.43 3.98
C VAL A 89 -14.92 13.44 4.77
N LYS A 90 -14.68 14.53 5.52
CA LYS A 90 -13.53 14.59 6.43
C LYS A 90 -13.62 13.38 7.37
N PRO A 91 -12.58 12.55 7.47
CA PRO A 91 -12.55 11.50 8.49
C PRO A 91 -12.61 12.15 9.87
N GLU A 92 -13.62 11.82 10.68
CA GLU A 92 -13.66 12.20 12.09
C GLU A 92 -12.34 11.78 12.76
N GLU A 93 -11.71 12.73 13.44
CA GLU A 93 -10.57 12.45 14.31
C GLU A 93 -11.11 11.57 15.46
N LYS A 94 -11.02 10.25 15.30
CA LYS A 94 -11.13 9.35 16.45
C LYS A 94 -10.18 9.90 17.51
N PRO A 95 -10.64 10.19 18.74
CA PRO A 95 -9.77 10.66 19.79
C PRO A 95 -8.54 9.76 19.83
N LEU A 96 -7.38 10.37 20.02
CA LEU A 96 -6.12 9.69 20.27
C LEU A 96 -6.34 8.83 21.52
N GLU A 97 -6.87 7.62 21.31
CA GLU A 97 -6.79 6.53 22.25
C GLU A 97 -5.30 6.34 22.42
N THR A 98 -4.82 6.98 23.48
CA THR A 98 -3.59 6.76 24.22
C THR A 98 -2.83 5.59 23.62
N GLY A 99 -1.63 5.85 23.11
CA GLY A 99 -0.66 4.82 22.77
C GLY A 99 -0.53 3.84 23.94
N GLY A 100 -1.39 2.83 23.93
CA GLY A 100 -1.46 1.74 24.86
C GLY A 100 -0.54 0.69 24.30
N ALA A 101 0.66 0.65 24.88
CA ALA A 101 1.59 -0.46 24.81
C ALA A 101 2.04 -0.87 23.39
N HIS A 102 3.17 -0.29 22.97
CA HIS A 102 4.22 -1.14 22.40
C HIS A 102 4.70 -2.10 23.48
N SER A 103 3.98 -3.19 23.66
CA SER A 103 4.50 -4.44 24.19
C SER A 103 3.64 -5.54 23.60
N PRO A 104 4.14 -6.39 22.70
CA PRO A 104 3.53 -7.70 22.58
C PRO A 104 3.66 -8.36 23.97
N ALA A 105 2.55 -8.46 24.70
CA ALA A 105 2.44 -9.40 25.79
C ALA A 105 2.40 -10.80 25.15
N GLY A 106 3.59 -11.38 24.93
CA GLY A 106 3.68 -12.69 24.30
C GLY A 106 5.05 -13.10 23.76
N ASN A 107 6.17 -12.59 24.30
CA ASN A 107 7.46 -13.23 24.11
C ASN A 107 7.92 -13.87 25.41
N ALA A 108 8.06 -15.20 25.35
CA ALA A 108 8.77 -16.10 26.27
C ALA A 108 8.06 -16.51 27.58
N THR A 109 7.00 -17.32 27.47
CA THR A 109 6.72 -18.37 28.47
C THR A 109 7.10 -19.72 27.86
N GLN A 110 8.22 -20.26 28.36
CA GLN A 110 8.70 -21.66 28.31
C GLN A 110 9.38 -22.19 27.01
N PRO A 111 10.69 -22.50 27.03
CA PRO A 111 11.25 -23.51 26.12
C PRO A 111 10.78 -24.92 26.52
N PRO A 112 10.60 -25.88 25.59
CA PRO A 112 10.23 -27.24 25.94
C PRO A 112 11.47 -27.92 26.52
N ASN A 113 11.52 -28.12 27.83
CA ASN A 113 12.51 -29.01 28.41
C ASN A 113 11.81 -29.91 29.44
N ASN A 114 11.42 -31.11 28.98
CA ASN A 114 11.06 -32.22 29.86
C ASN A 114 12.35 -32.65 30.59
N ALA A 115 12.64 -32.01 31.70
CA ALA A 115 13.61 -32.46 32.68
C ALA A 115 12.85 -32.87 33.95
N THR A 116 12.56 -34.16 34.02
CA THR A 116 12.05 -34.87 35.20
C THR A 116 12.96 -34.60 36.41
N PRO A 117 12.45 -34.17 37.58
CA PRO A 117 13.29 -34.01 38.77
C PRO A 117 13.65 -35.39 39.35
N GLN A 118 14.90 -35.82 39.23
CA GLN A 118 15.45 -36.91 40.04
C GLN A 118 16.02 -36.34 41.34
N ALA A 119 15.40 -36.75 42.44
CA ALA A 119 15.90 -36.52 43.78
C ALA A 119 16.84 -37.66 44.20
N GLN A 120 17.97 -37.24 44.77
CA GLN A 120 18.84 -37.90 45.76
C GLN A 120 20.04 -38.77 45.31
N PRO A 121 21.20 -38.59 45.98
CA PRO A 121 22.44 -39.32 45.74
C PRO A 121 22.49 -40.71 46.40
N GLN A 122 23.40 -41.51 45.84
CA GLN A 122 23.86 -42.87 46.17
C GLN A 122 23.88 -43.28 47.66
N SER A 123 23.44 -44.51 47.89
CA SER A 123 24.10 -45.48 48.78
C SER A 123 23.89 -46.88 48.15
N GLU A 124 24.89 -47.45 47.48
CA GLU A 124 25.93 -48.30 48.09
C GLU A 124 25.38 -49.69 48.48
N GLN A 125 25.49 -50.66 47.57
CA GLN A 125 25.99 -52.05 47.79
C GLN A 125 25.52 -53.06 46.74
N LYS A 126 26.44 -53.30 45.80
CA LYS A 126 26.90 -54.57 45.19
C LYS A 126 26.58 -55.86 46.02
N PRO A 127 26.77 -57.06 45.43
CA PRO A 127 26.02 -57.77 44.39
C PRO A 127 25.37 -59.04 45.01
N GLU A 128 24.93 -60.00 44.18
CA GLU A 128 25.09 -61.46 44.36
C GLU A 128 23.87 -62.29 43.92
N ALA A 129 24.19 -63.26 43.06
CA ALA A 129 23.62 -64.61 43.01
C ALA A 129 22.20 -64.85 42.45
N GLN A 130 22.22 -65.55 41.30
CA GLN A 130 21.76 -66.94 41.20
C GLN A 130 20.29 -67.22 40.83
N THR A 131 20.13 -67.69 39.59
CA THR A 131 19.42 -68.93 39.21
C THR A 131 18.21 -69.33 40.06
N LYS A 132 17.03 -69.31 39.44
CA LYS A 132 16.29 -70.54 39.08
C LYS A 132 15.18 -70.24 38.07
#